data_AF-A0A9P0YPD2-F1
#
_entry.id   AF-A0A9P0YPD2-F1
#
_cell.length_a   1.000
_cell.length_b   1.000
_cell.length_c   1.000
_cell.angle_alpha   90.00
_cell.angle_beta   90.00
_cell.angle_gamma   90.00
#
_symmetry.space_group_name_H-M   'P 1'
#
loop_
_entity.id
_entity.type
_entity.pdbx_description
1 polymer ?
#
loop_
_entity_poly.entity_id
_entity_poly.type
_entity_poly.pdbx_seq_one_letter_code
_entity_poly.pdbx_strand_id
1 'polypeptide(L)'
;MSLFPDRELGLIKALGDVFPESKHILCMVHVMRNIEDKALNLSNMKTIQVSFSKGCMKLFSSTTVDQYEKQLKYMSSKWKNNWGLMRYLTENWLDPYKDRLFSHYHMICIK
;
A
#
# COMPACT_ATOMS: atom_id res chain seq x y z
N MET A 1 -7.61 31.62 12.73
CA MET A 1 -6.23 31.13 12.91
C MET A 1 -6.35 29.70 13.37
N SER A 2 -5.97 28.77 12.50
CA SER A 2 -6.51 27.40 12.49
C SER A 2 -6.07 26.57 13.71
N LEU A 3 -7.08 26.05 14.40
CA LEU A 3 -6.99 25.04 15.46
C LEU A 3 -6.38 23.75 14.90
N PHE A 4 -5.31 23.26 15.50
CA PHE A 4 -4.87 21.86 15.40
C PHE A 4 -5.45 21.11 16.60
N PRO A 5 -6.50 20.30 16.46
CA PRO A 5 -7.02 19.54 17.58
C PRO A 5 -6.34 18.17 17.62
N ASP A 6 -5.48 17.97 18.62
CA ASP A 6 -5.42 16.81 19.55
C ASP A 6 -5.84 15.41 19.06
N ARG A 7 -5.56 15.04 17.81
CA ARG A 7 -5.89 13.72 17.24
C ARG A 7 -4.69 12.81 16.97
N GLU A 8 -3.49 13.21 17.38
CA GLU A 8 -2.27 12.44 17.16
C GLU A 8 -1.94 11.46 18.31
N LEU A 9 -2.43 11.71 19.52
CA LEU A 9 -2.05 10.94 20.70
C LEU A 9 -2.64 9.51 20.75
N GLY A 10 -3.85 9.31 20.23
CA GLY A 10 -4.48 7.98 20.18
C GLY A 10 -3.84 7.04 19.16
N LEU A 11 -3.38 7.59 18.02
CA LEU A 11 -2.80 6.83 16.92
C LEU A 11 -1.36 6.39 17.24
N ILE A 12 -0.57 7.28 17.87
CA ILE A 12 0.80 7.00 18.28
C ILE A 12 0.83 5.96 19.42
N LYS A 13 -0.12 6.03 20.36
CA LYS A 13 -0.20 5.10 21.49
C LYS A 13 -0.56 3.68 21.05
N ALA A 14 -1.52 3.53 20.13
CA ALA A 14 -1.90 2.22 19.58
C ALA A 14 -0.79 1.57 18.74
N LEU A 15 0.08 2.36 18.11
CA LEU A 15 1.27 1.85 17.39
C LEU A 15 2.40 1.45 18.35
N GLY A 16 2.57 2.19 19.45
CA GLY A 16 3.56 1.89 20.49
C GLY A 16 3.25 0.64 21.32
N ASP A 17 1.97 0.34 21.57
CA ASP A 17 1.56 -0.83 22.37
C ASP A 17 1.71 -2.17 21.62
N VAL A 18 1.68 -2.16 20.28
CA VAL A 18 1.76 -3.40 19.47
C VAL A 18 3.16 -3.66 18.93
N PHE A 19 3.98 -2.61 18.74
CA PHE A 19 5.35 -2.74 18.23
C PHE A 19 6.31 -1.71 18.88
N PRO A 20 6.77 -1.95 20.13
CA PRO A 20 7.60 -1.01 20.85
C PRO A 20 8.96 -0.71 20.19
N GLU A 21 9.42 -1.55 19.25
CA GLU A 21 10.72 -1.39 18.57
C GLU A 21 10.65 -0.97 17.09
N SER A 22 9.47 -0.97 16.45
CA SER A 22 9.38 -0.65 15.01
C SER A 22 8.98 0.79 14.75
N LYS A 23 10.00 1.67 14.65
CA LYS A 23 9.92 3.05 14.11
C LYS A 23 9.57 3.13 12.61
N HIS A 24 8.97 2.10 12.01
CA HIS A 24 8.76 2.00 10.56
C HIS A 24 7.29 2.25 10.19
N ILE A 25 6.93 3.53 10.10
CA ILE A 25 5.71 3.96 9.39
C ILE A 25 5.89 3.56 7.91
N LEU A 26 4.96 2.76 7.37
CA LEU A 26 4.92 2.35 5.97
C LEU A 26 4.69 3.57 5.07
N CYS A 27 5.77 4.24 4.68
CA CYS A 27 5.70 5.30 3.70
C CYS A 27 5.28 4.73 2.34
N MET A 28 4.28 5.32 1.70
CA MET A 28 3.89 4.98 0.33
C MET A 28 5.08 4.94 -0.64
N VAL A 29 6.07 5.81 -0.46
CA VAL A 29 7.30 5.81 -1.27
C VAL A 29 8.10 4.52 -1.10
N HIS A 30 8.27 4.04 0.13
CA HIS A 30 9.01 2.81 0.41
C HIS A 30 8.24 1.57 -0.04
N VAL A 31 6.92 1.56 0.15
CA VAL A 31 6.04 0.50 -0.36
C VAL A 31 6.17 0.42 -1.88
N MET A 32 6.06 1.54 -2.58
CA MET A 32 6.15 1.56 -4.05
C MET A 32 7.53 1.15 -4.56
N ARG A 33 8.63 1.54 -3.90
CA ARG A 33 9.98 1.06 -4.24
C ARG A 33 10.10 -0.45 -4.12
N ASN A 34 9.63 -1.03 -3.01
CA ASN A 34 9.65 -2.48 -2.83
C ASN A 34 8.85 -3.21 -3.90
N ILE A 35 7.69 -2.64 -4.30
CA ILE A 35 6.86 -3.20 -5.37
C ILE A 35 7.57 -3.12 -6.71
N GLU A 36 8.21 -2.00 -7.03
CA GLU A 36 9.00 -1.83 -8.25
C GLU A 36 10.13 -2.86 -8.35
N ASP A 37 10.94 -2.98 -7.30
CA ASP A 37 12.07 -3.91 -7.28
C ASP A 37 11.59 -5.36 -7.40
N LYS A 38 10.54 -5.74 -6.66
CA LYS A 38 10.01 -7.10 -6.74
C LYS A 38 9.37 -7.40 -8.09
N ALA A 39 8.67 -6.44 -8.68
CA ALA A 39 8.06 -6.61 -9.99
C ALA A 39 9.11 -6.76 -11.09
N LEU A 40 10.21 -6.02 -11.03
CA LEU A 40 11.34 -6.19 -11.95
C LEU A 40 11.94 -7.58 -11.80
N ASN A 41 12.22 -8.01 -10.57
CA ASN A 41 12.84 -9.31 -10.30
C ASN A 41 11.96 -10.50 -10.73
N LEU A 42 10.63 -10.40 -10.58
CA LEU A 42 9.71 -11.48 -10.95
C LEU A 42 9.45 -11.56 -12.45
N SER A 43 9.51 -10.43 -13.16
CA SER A 43 9.19 -10.37 -14.59
C SER A 43 10.41 -10.37 -15.49
N ASN A 44 11.58 -9.97 -14.99
CA ASN A 44 12.77 -9.62 -15.76
C ASN A 44 12.49 -8.62 -16.90
N MET A 45 11.41 -7.84 -16.80
CA MET A 45 10.95 -6.94 -17.85
C MET A 45 10.54 -5.59 -17.26
N LYS A 46 11.29 -4.54 -17.62
CA LYS A 46 11.03 -3.18 -17.15
C LYS A 46 9.64 -2.66 -17.52
N THR A 47 9.10 -3.06 -18.67
CA THR A 47 7.74 -2.70 -19.10
C THR A 47 6.67 -3.27 -18.18
N ILE A 48 6.84 -4.52 -17.72
CA ILE A 48 5.95 -5.16 -16.76
C ILE A 48 6.06 -4.47 -15.41
N GLN A 49 7.28 -4.24 -14.92
CA GLN A 49 7.53 -3.50 -13.68
C GLN A 49 6.81 -2.14 -13.67
N VAL A 50 7.04 -1.29 -14.67
CA VAL A 50 6.40 0.03 -14.75
C VAL A 50 4.86 -0.07 -14.80
N SER A 51 4.32 -0.98 -15.60
CA SER A 51 2.86 -1.13 -15.75
C SER A 51 2.20 -1.65 -14.48
N PHE A 52 2.87 -2.57 -13.77
CA PHE A 52 2.37 -3.17 -12.53
C PHE A 52 2.42 -2.17 -11.38
N SER A 53 3.56 -1.48 -11.18
CA SER A 53 3.72 -0.48 -10.14
C SER A 53 2.77 0.70 -10.32
N LYS A 54 2.55 1.17 -11.56
CA LYS A 54 1.52 2.20 -11.83
C LYS A 54 0.12 1.74 -11.44
N GLY A 55 -0.20 0.46 -11.64
CA GLY A 55 -1.47 -0.13 -11.21
C GLY A 55 -1.60 -0.19 -9.68
N CYS A 56 -0.54 -0.62 -8.98
CA CYS A 56 -0.49 -0.63 -7.52
C CYS A 56 -0.63 0.78 -6.94
N MET A 57 0.04 1.78 -7.51
CA MET A 57 -0.08 3.18 -7.10
C MET A 57 -1.52 3.67 -7.18
N LYS A 58 -2.23 3.36 -8.28
CA LYS A 58 -3.65 3.69 -8.45
C LYS A 58 -4.53 2.98 -7.43
N LEU A 59 -4.27 1.69 -7.17
CA LEU A 59 -4.99 0.92 -6.17
C LEU A 59 -4.85 1.56 -4.78
N PHE A 60 -3.62 1.80 -4.33
CA PHE A 60 -3.35 2.37 -3.01
C PHE A 60 -3.72 3.85 -2.87
N SER A 61 -3.85 4.57 -3.99
CA SER A 61 -4.29 5.98 -4.02
C SER A 61 -5.80 6.14 -4.22
N SER A 62 -6.57 5.05 -4.20
CA SER A 62 -8.04 5.10 -4.32
C SER A 62 -8.63 5.86 -3.12
N THR A 63 -9.60 6.75 -3.37
CA THR A 63 -10.21 7.60 -2.32
C THR A 63 -11.59 7.11 -1.87
N THR A 64 -12.09 6.04 -2.47
CA THR A 64 -13.34 5.38 -2.06
C THR A 64 -13.20 3.86 -2.16
N VAL A 65 -14.06 3.14 -1.42
CA VAL A 65 -14.14 1.66 -1.49
C VAL A 65 -14.43 1.19 -2.92
N ASP A 66 -15.39 1.83 -3.60
CA ASP A 66 -15.73 1.50 -4.99
C ASP A 66 -14.54 1.67 -5.94
N GLN A 67 -13.77 2.76 -5.80
CA GLN A 67 -12.57 2.95 -6.60
C GLN A 67 -11.53 1.87 -6.31
N TYR A 68 -11.32 1.55 -5.04
CA TYR A 68 -10.39 0.50 -4.62
C TYR A 68 -10.79 -0.85 -5.21
N GLU A 69 -12.04 -1.28 -5.03
CA GLU A 69 -12.55 -2.54 -5.56
C GLU A 69 -12.47 -2.61 -7.08
N LYS A 70 -12.82 -1.51 -7.77
CA LYS A 70 -12.69 -1.39 -9.22
C LYS A 70 -11.24 -1.53 -9.67
N GLN A 71 -10.29 -0.88 -9.00
CA GLN A 71 -8.87 -1.02 -9.31
C GLN A 71 -8.35 -2.43 -8.99
N LEU A 72 -8.79 -3.04 -7.89
CA LEU A 72 -8.38 -4.39 -7.51
C LEU A 72 -8.87 -5.43 -8.52
N LYS A 73 -10.12 -5.29 -8.98
CA LYS A 73 -10.70 -6.14 -10.04
C LYS A 73 -9.95 -5.96 -11.36
N TYR A 74 -9.62 -4.71 -11.72
CA TYR A 74 -8.81 -4.42 -12.90
C TYR A 74 -7.42 -5.07 -12.80
N MET A 75 -6.73 -4.90 -11.67
CA MET A 75 -5.41 -5.50 -11.43
C MET A 75 -5.46 -7.02 -11.53
N SER A 76 -6.43 -7.65 -10.87
CA SER A 76 -6.62 -9.10 -10.89
C SER A 76 -6.86 -9.63 -12.31
N SER A 77 -7.66 -8.92 -13.11
CA SER A 77 -7.93 -9.30 -14.51
C SER A 77 -6.71 -9.11 -15.41
N LYS A 78 -6.03 -7.96 -15.31
CA LYS A 78 -4.87 -7.63 -16.14
C LYS A 78 -3.68 -8.55 -15.89
N TRP A 79 -3.46 -8.93 -14.63
CA TRP A 79 -2.30 -9.70 -14.21
C TRP A 79 -2.61 -11.18 -13.95
N LYS A 80 -3.77 -11.67 -14.40
CA LYS A 80 -4.19 -13.08 -14.22
C LYS A 80 -3.17 -14.10 -14.73
N ASN A 81 -2.47 -13.80 -15.82
CA ASN A 81 -1.45 -14.68 -16.41
C ASN A 81 -0.08 -14.53 -15.71
N ASN A 82 0.10 -13.49 -14.89
CA ASN A 82 1.31 -13.20 -14.12
C ASN A 82 1.02 -13.40 -12.63
N TRP A 83 0.57 -14.60 -12.28
CA TRP A 83 0.11 -14.95 -10.92
C TRP A 83 1.14 -14.63 -9.83
N GLY A 84 2.45 -14.71 -10.13
CA GLY A 84 3.51 -14.36 -9.18
C GLY A 84 3.46 -12.92 -8.71
N LEU A 85 3.09 -11.97 -9.57
CA LEU A 85 2.95 -10.55 -9.22
C LEU A 85 1.73 -10.31 -8.32
N MET A 86 0.59 -10.92 -8.68
CA MET A 86 -0.63 -10.80 -7.87
C MET A 86 -0.48 -11.50 -6.52
N ARG A 87 0.14 -12.67 -6.47
CA ARG A 87 0.44 -13.36 -5.21
C ARG A 87 1.29 -12.49 -4.29
N TYR A 88 2.38 -11.91 -4.82
CA TYR A 88 3.21 -10.99 -4.06
C TYR A 88 2.39 -9.80 -3.52
N LEU A 89 1.57 -9.17 -4.37
CA LEU A 89 0.73 -8.04 -3.96
C LEU A 89 -0.23 -8.44 -2.83
N THR A 90 -0.93 -9.56 -2.98
CA THR A 90 -1.90 -10.04 -2.00
C THR A 90 -1.25 -10.38 -0.67
N GLU A 91 -0.26 -11.27 -0.67
CA GLU A 91 0.35 -11.81 0.55
C GLU A 91 1.13 -10.75 1.35
N ASN A 92 1.73 -9.77 0.67
CA ASN A 92 2.63 -8.80 1.32
C ASN A 92 1.96 -7.46 1.61
N TRP A 93 0.87 -7.13 0.91
CA TRP A 93 0.29 -5.78 0.99
C TRP A 93 -1.23 -5.74 1.12
N LEU A 94 -1.99 -6.70 0.58
CA LEU A 94 -3.46 -6.66 0.69
C LEU A 94 -3.95 -7.38 1.93
N ASP A 95 -3.51 -8.62 2.17
CA ASP A 95 -3.96 -9.41 3.31
C ASP A 95 -3.50 -8.84 4.66
N PRO A 96 -2.23 -8.44 4.85
CA PRO A 96 -1.77 -7.93 6.15
C PRO A 96 -2.39 -6.58 6.54
N TYR A 97 -2.87 -5.82 5.56
CA TYR A 97 -3.39 -4.45 5.76
C TYR A 97 -4.88 -4.33 5.42
N LYS A 98 -5.57 -5.44 5.20
CA LYS A 98 -6.98 -5.49 4.77
C LYS A 98 -7.90 -4.66 5.66
N ASP A 99 -7.71 -4.72 6.98
CA ASP A 99 -8.52 -3.97 7.96
C ASP A 99 -8.07 -2.50 8.14
N ARG A 100 -6.82 -2.17 7.76
CA ARG A 100 -6.23 -0.83 7.90
C ARG A 100 -6.42 0.04 6.65
N LEU A 101 -6.52 -0.58 5.47
CA LEU A 101 -6.72 0.10 4.19
C LEU A 101 -8.04 0.90 4.13
N PHE A 102 -9.05 0.49 4.89
CA PHE A 102 -10.34 1.19 4.96
C PHE A 102 -10.46 2.18 6.13
N SER A 103 -9.47 2.22 7.04
CA SER A 103 -9.59 2.92 8.34
C SER A 103 -8.80 4.24 8.42
N HIS A 104 -7.88 4.56 7.50
CA HIS A 104 -7.15 5.83 7.57
C HIS A 104 -6.60 6.29 6.21
N TYR A 105 -7.17 7.37 5.70
CA TYR A 105 -6.47 8.25 4.78
C TYR A 105 -5.41 9.01 5.58
N HIS A 106 -4.18 9.02 5.07
CA HIS A 106 -3.00 9.77 5.55
C HIS A 106 -1.99 8.94 6.35
N MET A 107 -1.16 8.19 5.61
CA MET A 107 0.15 7.73 6.06
C MET A 107 1.18 8.84 5.77
N ILE A 108 1.44 9.70 6.76
CA ILE A 108 2.45 10.77 6.67
C ILE A 108 3.76 10.27 7.29
N CYS A 109 4.87 10.48 6.58
CA CYS A 109 6.21 10.24 7.11
C CYS A 109 6.58 11.36 8.09
N ILE A 110 6.86 11.02 9.34
CA ILE A 110 7.60 11.90 10.26
C ILE A 110 9.08 11.58 10.05
N LYS A 111 9.85 12.60 9.67
CA LYS A 111 11.32 12.53 9.56
C LYS A 111 11.98 12.47 10.92
#